data_AF-A0A3D1RFG2-F1
#
_entry.id   AF-A0A3D1RFG2-F1
#
_cell.length_a   1.000
_cell.length_b   1.000
_cell.length_c   1.000
_cell.angle_alpha   90.00
_cell.angle_beta   90.00
_cell.angle_gamma   90.00
#
_symmetry.space_group_name_H-M   'P 1'
#
loop_
_entity.id
_entity.type
_entity.pdbx_description
1 polymer ?
#
loop_
_entity_poly.entity_id
_entity_poly.type
_entity_poly.pdbx_seq_one_letter_code
_entity_poly.pdbx_strand_id
1 'polypeptide(L)'
;MPILQYSNWQNFEKIIDKAKISYQNSDISVLDHFTDVNKMVQIGSGAYREQIDYKLTRYACYLIAQNGDSRKKVIALAQTYFAVQTRKQEITEKEYSSLTEDEKRFYQRNLTKKGNYSLNQTAKNAGVKNFDKFHNYGYKGLYNGETADDIAKRKGLRYREDILDNMGSDELIANLFRI
;
A
#
# COMPACT_ATOMS: atom_id res chain seq x y z
N MET A 1 22.87 11.30 -10.58
CA MET A 1 22.00 10.14 -10.31
C MET A 1 21.81 9.34 -11.61
N PRO A 2 22.70 8.37 -11.92
CA PRO A 2 22.77 7.72 -13.23
C PRO A 2 21.49 6.97 -13.64
N ILE A 3 20.81 6.36 -12.66
CA ILE A 3 19.58 5.58 -12.86
C ILE A 3 18.45 6.44 -13.43
N LEU A 4 18.33 7.69 -12.97
CA LEU A 4 17.34 8.65 -13.45
C LEU A 4 17.87 9.51 -14.61
N GLN A 5 19.03 9.17 -15.18
CA GLN A 5 19.67 9.85 -16.31
C GLN A 5 20.02 11.33 -16.04
N TYR A 6 20.24 11.69 -14.77
CA TYR A 6 20.80 12.99 -14.39
C TYR A 6 22.31 12.89 -14.27
N SER A 7 23.02 13.46 -15.24
CA SER A 7 24.48 13.55 -15.28
C SER A 7 25.05 14.52 -14.23
N ASN A 8 24.33 15.62 -13.98
CA ASN A 8 24.71 16.66 -13.02
C ASN A 8 23.79 16.60 -11.77
N TRP A 9 24.39 16.64 -10.58
CA TRP A 9 23.68 16.54 -9.29
C TRP A 9 22.78 17.76 -9.03
N GLN A 10 23.24 18.96 -9.32
CA GLN A 10 22.48 20.20 -9.12
C GLN A 10 21.16 20.21 -9.93
N ASN A 11 21.14 19.57 -11.09
CA ASN A 11 19.91 19.40 -11.87
C ASN A 11 18.94 18.40 -11.25
N PHE A 12 19.45 17.40 -10.53
CA PHE A 12 18.62 16.42 -9.83
C PHE A 12 18.10 16.95 -8.50
N GLU A 13 18.90 17.74 -7.78
CA GLU A 13 18.51 18.44 -6.56
C GLU A 13 17.26 19.31 -6.77
N LYS A 14 17.19 20.04 -7.89
CA LYS A 14 15.98 20.80 -8.27
C LYS A 14 14.71 19.94 -8.39
N ILE A 15 14.85 18.66 -8.73
CA ILE A 15 13.70 17.73 -8.82
C ILE A 15 13.31 17.23 -7.43
N ILE A 16 14.30 16.98 -6.57
CA ILE A 16 14.06 16.69 -5.16
C ILE A 16 13.28 17.85 -4.52
N ASP A 17 13.70 19.09 -4.75
CA ASP A 17 13.01 20.26 -4.20
C ASP A 17 11.56 20.37 -4.70
N LYS A 18 11.32 20.12 -5.99
CA LYS A 18 9.95 20.03 -6.53
C LYS A 18 9.13 18.94 -5.84
N ALA A 19 9.72 17.76 -5.62
CA ALA A 19 9.05 16.68 -4.92
C ALA A 19 8.74 17.04 -3.46
N LYS A 20 9.65 17.72 -2.74
CA LYS A 20 9.41 18.25 -1.39
C LYS A 20 8.24 19.24 -1.37
N ILE A 21 8.15 20.14 -2.35
CA ILE A 21 7.02 21.07 -2.49
C ILE A 21 5.71 20.31 -2.72
N SER A 22 5.70 19.27 -3.57
CA SER A 22 4.51 18.42 -3.76
C SER A 22 4.03 17.76 -2.46
N TYR A 23 4.96 17.32 -1.59
CA TYR A 23 4.64 16.80 -0.27
C TYR A 23 3.98 17.83 0.64
N GLN A 24 4.58 19.02 0.73
CA GLN A 24 4.07 20.12 1.57
C GLN A 24 2.66 20.52 1.14
N ASN A 25 2.41 20.62 -0.17
CA ASN A 25 1.10 20.96 -0.70
C ASN A 25 0.06 19.83 -0.56
N SER A 26 0.49 18.62 -0.21
CA SER A 26 -0.39 17.47 0.04
C SER A 26 -0.61 17.20 1.54
N ASP A 27 -0.22 18.15 2.40
CA ASP A 27 -0.27 18.06 3.88
C ASP A 27 0.49 16.87 4.48
N ILE A 28 1.52 16.36 3.78
CA ILE A 28 2.36 15.26 4.26
C ILE A 28 3.73 15.81 4.69
N SER A 29 4.19 15.40 5.88
CA SER A 29 5.47 15.81 6.47
C SER A 29 6.66 15.38 5.58
N VAL A 30 7.45 16.35 5.11
CA VAL A 30 8.64 16.10 4.26
C VAL A 30 9.72 15.31 5.01
N LEU A 31 9.86 15.54 6.32
CA LEU A 31 10.93 14.98 7.16
C LEU A 31 10.85 13.45 7.30
N ASP A 32 9.64 12.89 7.24
CA ASP A 32 9.42 11.45 7.33
C ASP A 32 9.79 10.71 6.03
N HIS A 33 9.94 11.46 4.94
CA HIS A 33 10.08 10.90 3.59
C HIS A 33 11.41 11.25 2.90
N PHE A 34 12.04 12.35 3.30
CA PHE A 34 13.37 12.80 2.87
C PHE A 34 14.22 13.05 4.13
N THR A 35 14.89 12.01 4.61
CA THR A 35 15.85 12.18 5.71
C THR A 35 17.21 12.56 5.16
N ASP A 36 17.72 13.73 5.53
CA ASP A 36 19.06 14.18 5.16
C ASP A 36 20.11 13.35 5.92
N VAL A 37 20.99 12.70 5.18
CA VAL A 37 22.12 11.89 5.69
C VAL A 37 23.43 12.45 5.14
N ASN A 38 23.64 13.74 5.36
CA ASN A 38 24.82 14.45 4.87
C ASN A 38 26.10 13.74 5.31
N LYS A 39 27.03 13.58 4.37
CA LYS A 39 28.32 12.92 4.60
C LYS A 39 29.45 13.86 4.26
N MET A 40 30.45 13.95 5.13
CA MET A 40 31.70 14.64 4.83
C MET A 40 32.58 13.79 3.91
N VAL A 41 33.02 14.37 2.79
CA VAL A 41 33.83 13.66 1.78
C VAL A 41 35.09 14.45 1.49
N GLN A 42 36.22 13.76 1.45
CA GLN A 42 37.51 14.36 1.14
C GLN A 42 37.59 14.63 -0.37
N ILE A 43 37.89 15.87 -0.75
CA ILE A 43 38.13 16.27 -2.14
C ILE A 43 39.62 16.19 -2.47
N GLY A 44 39.96 16.13 -3.77
CA GLY A 44 41.32 15.91 -4.27
C GLY A 44 42.38 16.95 -3.86
N SER A 45 41.97 18.04 -3.20
CA SER A 45 42.84 19.05 -2.57
C SER A 45 43.14 18.76 -1.08
N GLY A 46 42.64 17.67 -0.51
CA GLY A 46 42.79 17.33 0.92
C GLY A 46 41.75 17.97 1.85
N ALA A 47 40.94 18.91 1.36
CA ALA A 47 39.83 19.53 2.10
C ALA A 47 38.63 18.58 2.20
N TYR A 48 37.75 18.80 3.19
CA TYR A 48 36.49 18.08 3.34
C TYR A 48 35.33 18.95 2.86
N ARG A 49 34.42 18.36 2.08
CA ARG A 49 33.18 19.00 1.64
C ARG A 49 31.99 18.16 2.11
N GLU A 50 30.96 18.83 2.62
CA GLU A 50 29.68 18.19 2.91
C GLU A 50 28.99 17.81 1.60
N GLN A 51 28.70 16.53 1.43
CA GLN A 51 27.89 16.01 0.34
C GLN A 51 26.49 15.70 0.89
N ILE A 52 25.49 16.34 0.30
CA ILE A 52 24.09 16.11 0.62
C ILE A 52 23.70 14.72 0.14
N ASP A 53 23.14 13.91 1.04
CA ASP A 53 22.60 12.59 0.74
C ASP A 53 21.23 12.43 1.36
N TYR A 54 20.38 11.59 0.77
CA TYR A 54 18.98 11.46 1.16
C TYR A 54 18.58 10.00 1.32
N LYS A 55 17.95 9.67 2.44
CA LYS A 55 17.20 8.43 2.59
C LYS A 55 15.76 8.67 2.16
N LEU A 56 15.36 8.01 1.07
CA LEU A 56 14.07 8.19 0.44
C LEU A 56 13.13 7.03 0.74
N THR A 57 11.90 7.35 1.09
CA THR A 57 10.82 6.35 1.10
C THR A 57 10.38 6.02 -0.34
N ARG A 58 9.65 4.90 -0.50
CA ARG A 58 9.08 4.53 -1.80
C ARG A 58 8.18 5.63 -2.38
N TYR A 59 7.38 6.27 -1.53
CA TYR A 59 6.51 7.37 -1.94
C TYR A 59 7.31 8.60 -2.40
N ALA A 60 8.42 8.93 -1.72
CA ALA A 60 9.33 9.98 -2.16
C ALA A 60 9.94 9.71 -3.54
N CYS A 61 10.34 8.46 -3.79
CA CYS A 61 10.83 8.05 -5.11
C CYS A 61 9.77 8.21 -6.21
N TYR A 62 8.49 7.95 -5.91
CA TYR A 62 7.41 8.15 -6.88
C TYR A 62 7.23 9.62 -7.23
N LEU A 63 7.20 10.51 -6.23
CA LEU A 63 7.05 11.95 -6.46
C LEU A 63 8.25 12.55 -7.18
N ILE A 64 9.48 12.10 -6.90
CA ILE A 64 10.67 12.48 -7.67
C ILE A 64 10.53 12.06 -9.13
N ALA A 65 10.08 10.84 -9.39
CA ALA A 65 9.88 10.35 -10.75
C ALA A 65 8.76 11.12 -11.48
N GLN A 66 7.66 11.47 -10.79
CA GLN A 66 6.56 12.26 -11.36
C GLN A 66 6.98 13.69 -11.70
N ASN A 67 7.79 14.33 -10.84
CA ASN A 67 8.29 15.71 -11.02
C ASN A 67 9.56 15.81 -11.90
N GLY A 68 10.08 14.69 -12.37
CA GLY A 68 11.30 14.63 -13.17
C GLY A 68 11.18 15.29 -14.55
N ASP A 69 12.32 15.45 -15.21
CA ASP A 69 12.42 15.98 -16.57
C ASP A 69 11.98 14.91 -17.58
N SER A 70 10.82 15.11 -18.20
CA SER A 70 10.21 14.17 -19.16
C SER A 70 11.05 13.94 -20.42
N ARG A 71 12.05 14.79 -20.71
CA ARG A 71 13.02 14.54 -21.79
C ARG A 71 13.91 13.33 -21.50
N LYS A 72 13.99 12.87 -20.25
CA LYS A 72 14.72 11.67 -19.85
C LYS A 72 13.82 10.45 -20.01
N LYS A 73 14.27 9.45 -20.78
CA LYS A 73 13.48 8.27 -21.13
C LYS A 73 12.94 7.53 -19.90
N VAL A 74 13.77 7.37 -18.87
CA VAL A 74 13.37 6.70 -17.61
C VAL A 74 12.29 7.46 -16.85
N ILE A 75 12.31 8.79 -16.89
CA ILE A 75 11.28 9.63 -16.28
C ILE A 75 9.97 9.52 -17.07
N ALA A 76 10.04 9.64 -18.41
CA ALA A 76 8.86 9.48 -19.26
C ALA A 76 8.19 8.12 -19.06
N LEU A 77 8.98 7.04 -18.99
CA LEU A 77 8.46 5.70 -18.72
C LEU A 77 7.77 5.60 -17.35
N ALA A 78 8.34 6.21 -16.31
CA ALA A 78 7.72 6.24 -15.00
C ALA A 78 6.40 7.02 -15.02
N GLN A 79 6.35 8.18 -15.69
CA GLN A 79 5.12 8.97 -15.85
C GLN A 79 4.03 8.19 -16.61
N THR A 80 4.39 7.51 -17.70
CA THR A 80 3.47 6.61 -18.42
C THR A 80 2.98 5.48 -17.54
N TYR A 81 3.86 4.85 -16.76
CA TYR A 81 3.49 3.81 -15.82
C TYR A 81 2.45 4.31 -14.82
N PHE A 82 2.68 5.47 -14.18
CA PHE A 82 1.71 6.03 -13.24
C PHE A 82 0.38 6.37 -13.90
N ALA A 83 0.39 6.99 -15.10
CA ALA A 83 -0.85 7.27 -15.83
C ALA A 83 -1.66 5.99 -16.14
N VAL A 84 -0.98 4.92 -16.56
CA VAL A 84 -1.62 3.62 -16.82
C VAL A 84 -2.14 2.97 -15.53
N GLN A 85 -1.38 3.00 -14.44
CA GLN A 85 -1.81 2.42 -13.17
C GLN A 85 -2.99 3.19 -12.57
N THR A 86 -2.97 4.52 -12.58
CA THR A 86 -4.10 5.35 -12.16
C THR A 86 -5.33 5.03 -12.99
N ARG A 87 -5.19 4.95 -14.33
CA ARG A 87 -6.31 4.60 -15.19
C ARG A 87 -6.87 3.20 -14.92
N LYS A 88 -6.00 2.22 -14.68
CA LYS A 88 -6.42 0.87 -14.29
C LYS A 88 -7.22 0.91 -12.99
N GLN A 89 -6.73 1.63 -11.99
CA GLN A 89 -7.41 1.78 -10.71
C GLN A 89 -8.78 2.46 -10.85
N GLU A 90 -8.87 3.55 -11.62
CA GLU A 90 -10.14 4.22 -11.93
C GLU A 90 -11.15 3.30 -12.63
N ILE A 91 -10.69 2.51 -13.61
CA ILE A 91 -11.54 1.56 -14.32
C ILE A 91 -12.02 0.48 -13.35
N THR A 92 -11.13 -0.11 -12.55
CA THR A 92 -11.49 -1.12 -11.56
C THR A 92 -12.48 -0.58 -10.52
N GLU A 93 -12.30 0.66 -10.05
CA GLU A 93 -13.23 1.30 -9.12
C GLU A 93 -14.60 1.57 -9.76
N LYS A 94 -14.62 2.05 -11.01
CA LYS A 94 -15.85 2.25 -11.76
C LYS A 94 -16.58 0.92 -12.04
N GLU A 95 -15.84 -0.10 -12.47
CA GLU A 95 -16.36 -1.44 -12.69
C GLU A 95 -16.96 -1.99 -11.40
N TYR A 96 -16.21 -1.93 -10.30
CA TYR A 96 -16.68 -2.35 -8.98
C TYR A 96 -17.95 -1.60 -8.53
N SER A 97 -18.00 -0.29 -8.76
CA SER A 97 -19.17 0.54 -8.42
C SER A 97 -20.40 0.20 -9.26
N SER A 98 -20.20 -0.30 -10.48
CA SER A 98 -21.29 -0.71 -11.39
C SER A 98 -21.81 -2.13 -11.15
N LEU A 99 -21.13 -2.93 -10.31
CA LEU A 99 -21.56 -4.28 -9.97
C LEU A 99 -22.86 -4.28 -9.15
N THR A 100 -23.68 -5.31 -9.36
CA THR A 100 -24.78 -5.66 -8.46
C THR A 100 -24.24 -6.15 -7.11
N GLU A 101 -25.08 -6.17 -6.07
CA GLU A 101 -24.65 -6.62 -4.75
C GLU A 101 -24.14 -8.07 -4.74
N ASP A 102 -24.75 -8.98 -5.50
CA ASP A 102 -24.27 -10.37 -5.56
C ASP A 102 -22.92 -10.50 -6.27
N GLU A 103 -22.65 -9.68 -7.28
CA GLU A 103 -21.34 -9.63 -7.95
C GLU A 103 -20.28 -9.03 -7.01
N LYS A 104 -20.60 -7.95 -6.28
CA LYS A 104 -19.70 -7.39 -5.26
C LYS A 104 -19.40 -8.40 -4.17
N ARG A 105 -20.41 -9.15 -3.69
CA ARG A 105 -20.23 -10.24 -2.73
C ARG A 105 -19.26 -11.28 -3.26
N PHE A 106 -19.44 -11.74 -4.50
CA PHE A 106 -18.53 -12.71 -5.11
C PHE A 106 -17.09 -12.19 -5.21
N TYR A 107 -16.93 -10.95 -5.68
CA TYR A 107 -15.63 -10.28 -5.79
C TYR A 107 -14.93 -10.16 -4.42
N GLN A 108 -15.61 -9.57 -3.44
CA GLN A 108 -15.05 -9.34 -2.10
C GLN A 108 -14.77 -10.64 -1.37
N ARG A 109 -15.66 -11.63 -1.48
CA ARG A 109 -15.44 -12.95 -0.89
C ARG A 109 -14.17 -13.61 -1.42
N ASN A 110 -13.91 -13.51 -2.72
CA ASN A 110 -12.67 -14.04 -3.29
C ASN A 110 -11.43 -13.34 -2.72
N LEU A 111 -11.50 -12.04 -2.48
CA LEU A 111 -10.42 -11.29 -1.82
C LEU A 111 -10.27 -11.72 -0.35
N THR A 112 -11.35 -11.80 0.43
CA THR A 112 -11.34 -12.24 1.83
C THR A 112 -10.79 -13.66 1.97
N LYS A 113 -11.15 -14.58 1.07
CA LYS A 113 -10.60 -15.97 1.05
C LYS A 113 -9.09 -15.97 0.79
N LYS A 114 -8.59 -15.18 -0.17
CA LYS A 114 -7.15 -15.03 -0.44
C LYS A 114 -6.41 -14.40 0.74
N GLY A 115 -7.00 -13.38 1.37
CA GLY A 115 -6.48 -12.76 2.58
C GLY A 115 -6.31 -13.79 3.70
N ASN A 116 -7.38 -14.52 4.03
CA ASN A 116 -7.35 -15.55 5.08
C ASN A 116 -6.32 -16.65 4.79
N TYR A 117 -6.13 -17.03 3.52
CA TYR A 117 -5.08 -17.97 3.13
C TYR A 117 -3.68 -17.44 3.49
N SER A 118 -3.38 -16.19 3.10
CA SER A 118 -2.11 -15.53 3.42
C SER A 118 -1.90 -15.35 4.93
N LEU A 119 -2.95 -14.93 5.65
CA LEU A 119 -2.95 -14.78 7.09
C LEU A 119 -2.67 -16.12 7.78
N ASN A 120 -3.33 -17.19 7.36
CA ASN A 120 -3.13 -18.52 7.93
C ASN A 120 -1.69 -19.01 7.72
N GLN A 121 -1.14 -18.82 6.53
CA GLN A 121 0.24 -19.17 6.23
C GLN A 121 1.22 -18.40 7.12
N THR A 122 0.99 -17.10 7.28
CA THR A 122 1.84 -16.22 8.10
C THR A 122 1.73 -16.56 9.59
N ALA A 123 0.51 -16.72 10.11
CA ALA A 123 0.24 -17.11 11.49
C ALA A 123 0.85 -18.47 11.83
N LYS A 124 0.75 -19.45 10.91
CA LYS A 124 1.42 -20.75 11.07
C LYS A 124 2.93 -20.60 11.20
N ASN A 125 3.55 -19.82 10.32
CA ASN A 125 4.99 -19.56 10.36
C ASN A 125 5.42 -18.83 11.64
N ALA A 126 4.53 -18.00 12.21
CA ALA A 126 4.72 -17.33 13.50
C ALA A 126 4.45 -18.22 14.73
N GLY A 127 4.08 -19.50 14.54
CA GLY A 127 3.90 -20.48 15.62
C GLY A 127 2.47 -20.57 16.18
N VAL A 128 1.46 -19.99 15.52
CA VAL A 128 0.06 -20.15 15.91
C VAL A 128 -0.36 -21.62 15.75
N LYS A 129 -0.88 -22.22 16.83
CA LYS A 129 -1.34 -23.62 16.85
C LYS A 129 -2.86 -23.77 16.83
N ASN A 130 -3.58 -22.86 17.49
CA ASN A 130 -5.05 -22.90 17.58
C ASN A 130 -5.65 -21.81 16.69
N PHE A 131 -6.01 -22.18 15.46
CA PHE A 131 -6.55 -21.27 14.47
C PHE A 131 -7.97 -20.80 14.80
N ASP A 132 -8.79 -21.65 15.42
CA ASP A 132 -10.15 -21.28 15.81
C ASP A 132 -10.13 -20.14 16.84
N LYS A 133 -9.28 -20.26 17.86
CA LYS A 133 -9.07 -19.21 18.86
C LYS A 133 -8.49 -17.95 18.23
N PHE A 134 -7.51 -18.10 17.34
CA PHE A 134 -6.88 -16.99 16.62
C PHE A 134 -7.90 -16.19 15.81
N HIS A 135 -8.70 -16.85 14.97
CA HIS A 135 -9.73 -16.22 14.16
C HIS A 135 -10.83 -15.60 15.01
N ASN A 136 -11.23 -16.27 16.09
CA ASN A 136 -12.23 -15.73 17.02
C ASN A 136 -11.78 -14.43 17.69
N TYR A 137 -10.49 -14.21 17.99
CA TYR A 137 -10.05 -12.90 18.48
C TYR A 137 -10.24 -11.80 17.44
N GLY A 138 -9.97 -12.09 16.17
CA GLY A 138 -10.26 -11.16 15.08
C GLY A 138 -11.76 -10.87 15.00
N TYR A 139 -12.61 -11.90 15.03
CA TYR A 139 -14.07 -11.69 14.98
C TYR A 139 -14.58 -10.88 16.18
N LYS A 140 -14.07 -11.15 17.39
CA LYS A 140 -14.41 -10.37 18.58
C LYS A 140 -14.09 -8.89 18.44
N GLY A 141 -12.96 -8.56 17.81
CA GLY A 141 -12.58 -7.17 17.55
C GLY A 141 -13.53 -6.49 16.58
N LEU A 142 -13.95 -7.20 15.52
CA LEU A 142 -14.80 -6.63 14.48
C LEU A 142 -16.30 -6.59 14.86
N TYR A 143 -16.76 -7.56 15.63
CA TYR A 143 -18.18 -7.81 15.90
C TYR A 143 -18.53 -7.66 17.40
N ASN A 144 -17.94 -6.66 18.08
CA ASN A 144 -18.29 -6.31 19.46
C ASN A 144 -18.27 -7.50 20.46
N GLY A 145 -17.29 -8.39 20.31
CA GLY A 145 -17.11 -9.56 21.17
C GLY A 145 -17.75 -10.86 20.70
N GLU A 146 -18.42 -10.87 19.54
CA GLU A 146 -18.95 -12.10 18.94
C GLU A 146 -17.85 -13.04 18.42
N THR A 147 -18.07 -14.35 18.56
CA THR A 147 -17.29 -15.40 17.90
C THR A 147 -17.90 -15.79 16.55
N ALA A 148 -17.19 -16.61 15.76
CA ALA A 148 -17.74 -17.18 14.53
C ALA A 148 -19.07 -17.92 14.75
N ASP A 149 -19.20 -18.64 15.87
CA ASP A 149 -20.42 -19.38 16.23
C ASP A 149 -21.57 -18.43 16.57
N ASP A 150 -21.30 -17.32 17.25
CA ASP A 150 -22.31 -16.31 17.57
C ASP A 150 -22.83 -15.63 16.31
N ILE A 151 -21.92 -15.31 15.38
CA ILE A 151 -22.26 -14.75 14.06
C ILE A 151 -23.13 -15.73 13.27
N ALA A 152 -22.74 -17.02 13.22
CA ALA A 152 -23.51 -18.06 12.53
C ALA A 152 -24.92 -18.21 13.11
N LYS A 153 -25.06 -18.21 14.45
CA LYS A 153 -26.36 -18.26 15.13
C LYS A 153 -27.22 -17.03 14.83
N ARG A 154 -26.66 -15.82 14.95
CA ARG A 154 -27.36 -14.56 14.66
C ARG A 154 -27.85 -14.49 13.22
N LYS A 155 -27.10 -15.06 12.28
CA LYS A 155 -27.48 -15.16 10.86
C LYS A 155 -28.39 -16.34 10.54
N GLY A 156 -28.70 -17.22 11.50
CA GLY A 156 -29.56 -18.38 11.30
C GLY A 156 -28.95 -19.45 10.39
N LEU A 157 -27.62 -19.55 10.34
CA LEU A 157 -26.92 -20.49 9.46
C LEU A 157 -27.08 -21.94 9.93
N ARG A 158 -27.22 -22.85 8.96
CA ARG A 158 -27.26 -24.29 9.19
C ARG A 158 -25.85 -24.84 9.43
N TYR A 159 -25.80 -26.06 9.95
CA TYR A 159 -24.55 -26.76 10.19
C TYR A 159 -23.71 -26.85 8.89
N ARG A 160 -22.44 -26.39 8.98
CA ARG A 160 -21.44 -26.29 7.90
C ARG A 160 -21.65 -25.20 6.85
N GLU A 161 -22.63 -24.32 7.02
CA GLU A 161 -22.67 -23.11 6.20
C GLU A 161 -21.54 -22.16 6.63
N ASP A 162 -20.75 -21.74 5.65
CA ASP A 162 -19.63 -20.83 5.88
C ASP A 162 -20.15 -19.41 6.14
N ILE A 163 -19.66 -18.77 7.20
CA ILE A 163 -20.11 -17.42 7.57
C ILE A 163 -19.82 -16.41 6.47
N LEU A 164 -18.67 -16.48 5.79
CA LEU A 164 -18.28 -15.54 4.72
C LEU A 164 -19.11 -15.73 3.46
N ASP A 165 -19.50 -16.97 3.14
CA ASP A 165 -20.42 -17.24 2.02
C ASP A 165 -21.80 -16.58 2.23
N ASN A 166 -22.16 -16.28 3.48
CA ASN A 166 -23.44 -15.68 3.88
C ASN A 166 -23.32 -14.21 4.35
N MET A 167 -22.24 -13.52 3.98
CA MET A 167 -22.04 -12.09 4.25
C MET A 167 -22.39 -11.22 3.04
N GLY A 168 -22.82 -9.98 3.31
CA GLY A 168 -22.97 -8.93 2.31
C GLY A 168 -21.61 -8.38 1.86
N SER A 169 -21.61 -7.55 0.81
CA SER A 169 -20.38 -6.95 0.24
C SER A 169 -19.62 -6.11 1.28
N ASP A 170 -20.31 -5.25 2.01
CA ASP A 170 -19.74 -4.39 3.07
C ASP A 170 -19.15 -5.19 4.24
N GLU A 171 -19.86 -6.23 4.66
CA GLU A 171 -19.40 -7.10 5.75
C GLU A 171 -18.17 -7.91 5.32
N LEU A 172 -18.09 -8.35 4.06
CA LEU A 172 -16.90 -8.99 3.50
C LEU A 172 -15.71 -8.05 3.40
N ILE A 173 -15.93 -6.77 3.05
CA ILE A 173 -14.90 -5.73 3.05
C ILE A 173 -14.36 -5.53 4.47
N ALA A 174 -15.24 -5.41 5.47
CA ALA A 174 -14.84 -5.24 6.85
C ALA A 174 -14.00 -6.44 7.35
N ASN A 175 -14.39 -7.66 6.97
CA ASN A 175 -13.60 -8.86 7.24
C ASN A 175 -12.25 -8.88 6.51
N LEU A 176 -12.18 -8.35 5.28
CA LEU A 176 -10.92 -8.22 4.56
C LEU A 176 -9.95 -7.26 5.26
N PHE A 177 -10.44 -6.14 5.81
CA PHE A 177 -9.61 -5.19 6.58
C PHE A 177 -9.10 -5.76 7.91
N ARG A 178 -9.84 -6.68 8.51
CA ARG A 178 -9.47 -7.36 9.76
C ARG A 178 -8.30 -8.34 9.58
N ILE A 179 -8.15 -8.89 8.38
CA ILE A 179 -7.18 -9.95 8.03
C ILE A 179 -5.80 -9.34 7.76
#